data_AF-A0A963X052-F1
#
_entry.id   AF-A0A963X052-F1
#
_cell.length_a   1.000
_cell.length_b   1.000
_cell.length_c   1.000
_cell.angle_alpha   90.00
_cell.angle_beta   90.00
_cell.angle_gamma   90.00
#
_symmetry.space_group_name_H-M   'P 1'
#
loop_
_entity.id
_entity.type
_entity.pdbx_description
1 polymer ?
#
loop_
_entity_poly.entity_id
_entity_poly.type
_entity_poly.pdbx_seq_one_letter_code
_entity_poly.pdbx_strand_id
1 'polypeptide(L)' 'MRNTLHVPAISKVGVALDVGEAARRMLRRMLHCHHMPHLAAGAMTEVPSAAPA' A
#
# COMPACT_ATOMS: atom_id res chain seq x y z
N MET A 1 -11.30 9.15 -5.70
CA MET A 1 -10.05 8.58 -5.14
C MET A 1 -10.41 7.34 -4.34
N ARG A 2 -9.61 6.26 -4.41
CA ARG A 2 -9.88 4.97 -3.75
C ARG A 2 -8.67 4.57 -2.90
N ASN A 3 -8.91 3.99 -1.73
CA ASN A 3 -7.87 3.51 -0.81
C ASN A 3 -7.86 1.97 -0.65
N THR A 4 -8.87 1.29 -1.19
CA THR A 4 -9.01 -0.17 -1.20
C THR A 4 -9.52 -0.60 -2.56
N LEU A 5 -8.97 -1.69 -3.10
CA LEU A 5 -9.30 -2.21 -4.41
C LEU A 5 -9.50 -3.73 -4.32
N HIS A 6 -10.47 -4.24 -5.07
CA HIS A 6 -10.64 -5.68 -5.21
C HIS A 6 -9.63 -6.20 -6.24
N VAL A 7 -8.86 -7.21 -5.83
CA VAL A 7 -7.96 -7.97 -6.71
C VAL A 7 -8.58 -9.36 -6.87
N PRO A 8 -9.01 -9.77 -8.07
CA PRO A 8 -9.53 -11.10 -8.29
C PRO A 8 -8.47 -12.17 -8.04
N ALA A 9 -8.91 -13.40 -7.72
CA ALA A 9 -8.01 -14.51 -7.51
C ALA A 9 -7.10 -14.73 -8.73
N ILE A 10 -5.80 -14.96 -8.47
CA ILE A 10 -4.79 -15.26 -9.50
C ILE A 10 -4.66 -14.13 -10.55
N SER A 11 -5.09 -12.92 -10.21
CA SER A 11 -5.07 -11.76 -11.11
C SER A 11 -4.16 -10.65 -10.60
N LYS A 12 -3.87 -9.66 -11.45
CA LYS A 12 -3.04 -8.50 -11.14
C LYS A 12 -3.78 -7.20 -11.44
N VAL A 13 -3.66 -6.22 -10.55
CA VAL A 13 -4.17 -4.87 -10.74
C VAL A 13 -3.00 -3.88 -10.68
N GLY A 14 -2.86 -3.04 -11.70
CA GLY A 14 -1.91 -1.93 -11.72
C GLY A 14 -2.53 -0.68 -11.10
N VAL A 15 -1.79 0.00 -10.22
CA VAL A 15 -2.22 1.24 -9.56
C VAL A 15 -1.09 2.26 -9.57
N ALA A 16 -1.44 3.52 -9.82
CA ALA A 16 -0.55 4.64 -9.57
C ALA A 16 -0.90 5.26 -8.21
N LEU A 17 0.09 5.37 -7.34
CA LEU A 17 -0.03 6.02 -6.03
C LEU A 17 0.93 7.21 -6.01
N ASP A 18 0.40 8.41 -5.78
CA ASP A 18 1.23 9.58 -5.48
C ASP A 18 1.74 9.47 -4.04
N VAL A 19 3.06 9.38 -3.91
CA VAL A 19 3.76 9.34 -2.62
C VAL A 19 4.51 10.65 -2.43
N GLY A 20 3.77 11.76 -2.40
CA GLY A 20 4.32 13.11 -2.24
C GLY A 20 5.38 13.24 -1.13
N GLU A 21 6.30 14.18 -1.34
CA GLU A 21 7.53 14.42 -0.56
C GLU A 21 7.27 14.61 0.97
N ALA A 22 6.09 15.14 1.32
CA ALA A 22 5.68 15.41 2.69
C ALA A 22 5.29 14.15 3.51
N ALA A 23 5.20 12.96 2.91
CA ALA A 23 4.91 11.73 3.65
C ALA A 23 6.09 11.23 4.51
N ARG A 24 7.23 11.92 4.48
CA ARG A 24 8.51 11.46 5.04
C ARG A 24 8.60 11.47 6.58
N ARG A 25 7.68 12.10 7.33
CA ARG A 25 7.88 12.28 8.78
C ARG A 25 6.73 11.98 9.74
N MET A 26 5.48 11.75 9.30
CA MET A 26 4.38 11.62 10.27
C MET A 26 3.42 10.44 10.09
N LEU A 27 3.40 9.73 8.95
CA LEU A 27 2.51 8.58 8.74
C LEU A 27 3.19 7.50 7.88
N ARG A 28 3.53 6.35 8.49
CA ARG A 28 3.94 5.15 7.74
C ARG A 28 2.76 4.70 6.89
N ARG A 29 2.91 4.68 5.56
CA ARG A 29 1.86 4.19 4.65
C ARG A 29 1.96 2.68 4.55
N MET A 30 0.90 1.98 4.92
CA MET A 30 0.85 0.52 4.93
C MET A 30 -0.06 0.01 3.82
N LEU A 31 0.55 -0.60 2.80
CA LEU A 31 -0.17 -1.42 1.84
C LEU A 31 -0.42 -2.78 2.49
N HIS A 32 -1.68 -3.17 2.62
CA HIS A 32 -2.04 -4.45 3.21
C HIS A 32 -3.30 -5.01 2.55
N CYS A 33 -3.53 -6.31 2.71
CA CYS A 33 -4.79 -6.93 2.34
C CYS A 33 -5.85 -6.67 3.42
N HIS A 34 -7.05 -6.24 3.04
CA HIS A 34 -8.15 -6.04 4.00
C HIS A 34 -8.87 -7.36 4.39
N HIS A 35 -8.44 -8.49 3.82
CA HIS A 35 -8.84 -9.81 4.27
C HIS A 35 -8.01 -10.18 5.51
N MET A 36 -8.62 -10.10 6.70
CA MET A 36 -7.91 -10.24 7.99
C MET A 36 -7.04 -11.50 8.12
N PRO A 37 -7.40 -12.67 7.58
CA PRO A 37 -6.50 -13.84 7.55
C PRO A 37 -5.15 -13.57 6.87
N HIS A 38 -5.11 -12.73 5.82
CA HIS A 38 -3.87 -12.35 5.16
C HIS A 38 -3.06 -11.34 5.98
N LEU A 39 -3.74 -10.38 6.63
CA LEU A 39 -3.06 -9.42 7.50
C LEU A 39 -2.42 -10.12 8.72
N ALA A 40 -3.14 -11.06 9.35
CA ALA A 40 -2.66 -11.86 10.46
C ALA A 40 -1.45 -12.73 10.08
N ALA A 41 -1.37 -13.18 8.82
CA ALA A 41 -0.22 -13.88 8.26
C ALA A 41 0.95 -12.95 7.87
N GLY A 42 0.82 -11.63 8.10
CA GLY A 42 1.89 -10.65 7.86
C GLY A 42 1.88 -9.99 6.49
N ALA A 43 0.79 -10.06 5.71
CA ALA A 43 0.67 -9.39 4.41
C ALA A 43 0.49 -7.87 4.54
N MET A 44 1.56 -7.21 4.98
CA MET A 44 1.65 -5.78 5.23
C MET A 44 3.01 -5.25 4.75
N THR A 45 2.99 -4.21 3.93
CA THR A 45 4.18 -3.62 3.34
C THR A 45 4.16 -2.12 3.58
N GLU A 46 5.23 -1.59 4.14
CA GLU A 46 5.43 -0.16 4.23
C GLU A 46 5.87 0.40 2.88
N VAL A 47 5.24 1.48 2.44
CA VAL A 47 5.63 2.18 1.22
C VAL A 47 6.51 3.37 1.63
N PRO A 48 7.83 3.34 1.32
CA PRO A 48 8.69 4.49 1.59
C PRO A 48 8.31 5.66 0.68
N SER A 49 8.55 6.89 1.13
CA SER A 49 8.54 8.02 0.20
C SER A 49 9.71 7.91 -0.78
N ALA A 50 9.50 8.37 -2.02
CA ALA A 50 10.60 8.47 -2.98
C ALA A 50 11.74 9.27 -2.34
N ALA A 51 12.96 8.72 -2.40
CA ALA A 51 14.13 9.45 -1.92
C ALA A 51 14.42 10.63 -2.86
N PRO A 52 14.79 11.82 -2.36
CA PRO A 52 15.37 12.83 -3.22
C PRO A 52 16.70 12.25 -3.73
N ALA A 53 16.86 12.26 -5.06
CA ALA A 53 18.13 12.03 -5.73
C ALA A 53 19.10 13.19 -5.45
#